data_AF-A0A8W4FKH5-F1
#
_entry.id   AF-A0A8W4FKH5-F1
#
_cell.length_a   1.000
_cell.length_b   1.000
_cell.length_c   1.000
_cell.angle_alpha   90.00
_cell.angle_beta   90.00
_cell.angle_gamma   90.00
#
_symmetry.space_group_name_H-M   'P 1'
#
loop_
_entity.id
_entity.type
_entity.pdbx_description
1 polymer ?
#
loop_
_entity_poly.entity_id
_entity_poly.type
_entity_poly.pdbx_seq_one_letter_code
_entity_poly.pdbx_strand_id
1 'polypeptide(L)' 'MSSDKTFRIKRFLAKKQKQNRPIPQWIQMKTGNKIRYNSTRRHWRRTHLGLKGASAREVAHVFVPCGGHLLASH' A
#
# COMPACT_ATOMS: atom_id res chain seq x y z
N MET A 1 -5.11 -5.43 26.52
CA MET A 1 -5.21 -4.02 26.13
C MET A 1 -4.09 -3.66 25.17
N SER A 2 -4.36 -2.86 24.13
CA SER A 2 -3.27 -2.35 23.29
C SER A 2 -2.54 -1.22 24.01
N SER A 3 -1.23 -1.11 23.84
CA SER A 3 -0.44 -0.01 24.41
C SER A 3 -1.02 1.37 24.09
N ASP A 4 -0.72 2.34 24.95
CA ASP A 4 -1.10 3.73 24.74
C ASP A 4 -0.43 4.30 23.49
N LYS A 5 -1.26 4.67 22.52
CA LYS A 5 -0.84 5.25 21.23
C LYS A 5 -1.35 6.66 21.13
N THR A 6 -0.54 7.53 20.54
CA THR A 6 -0.95 8.89 20.20
C THR A 6 -2.11 8.89 19.19
N PHE A 7 -2.89 9.96 19.19
CA PHE A 7 -4.05 10.10 18.29
C PHE A 7 -3.65 10.00 16.81
N ARG A 8 -2.49 10.55 16.43
CA ARG A 8 -1.97 10.48 15.06
C ARG A 8 -1.74 9.03 14.60
N ILE A 9 -1.15 8.19 15.46
CA ILE A 9 -0.93 6.77 15.17
C ILE A 9 -2.27 6.03 15.08
N LYS A 10 -3.20 6.29 16.00
CA LYS A 10 -4.54 5.69 15.97
C LYS A 10 -5.28 6.00 14.66
N ARG A 11 -5.24 7.25 14.20
CA ARG A 11 -5.82 7.66 12.91
C ARG A 11 -5.17 6.97 11.72
N PHE A 12 -3.84 6.83 11.73
CA PHE A 12 -3.11 6.11 10.68
C PHE A 12 -3.52 4.63 10.62
N LEU A 13 -3.58 3.96 11.77
CA LEU A 13 -4.00 2.56 11.86
C LEU A 13 -5.43 2.37 11.35
N ALA A 14 -6.36 3.24 11.77
CA ALA A 14 -7.74 3.20 11.30
C ALA A 14 -7.83 3.39 9.77
N LYS A 15 -7.06 4.32 9.20
CA LYS A 15 -7.00 4.52 7.74
C LYS A 15 -6.48 3.27 7.02
N LYS A 16 -5.40 2.66 7.52
CA LYS A 16 -4.81 1.45 6.92
C LYS A 16 -5.76 0.25 7.02
N GLN A 17 -6.52 0.14 8.11
CA GLN A 17 -7.57 -0.87 8.24
C GLN A 17 -8.68 -0.65 7.20
N LYS A 18 -9.17 0.59 7.05
CA LYS A 18 -10.23 0.93 6.08
C LYS A 18 -9.79 0.70 4.62
N GLN A 19 -8.52 0.90 4.29
CA GLN A 19 -7.97 0.67 2.96
C GLN A 19 -7.85 -0.82 2.59
N ASN A 20 -7.72 -1.71 3.58
CA ASN A 20 -7.47 -3.14 3.36
C ASN A 20 -8.74 -3.95 3.03
N ARG A 21 -9.58 -3.43 2.14
CA ARG A 21 -10.87 -4.04 1.73
C ARG A 21 -10.82 -4.55 0.27
N PRO A 22 -11.62 -5.57 -0.08
CA PRO A 22 -11.80 -5.99 -1.46
C PRO A 22 -12.49 -4.90 -2.30
N ILE A 23 -12.38 -5.01 -3.62
CA ILE A 23 -13.04 -4.09 -4.55
C ILE A 23 -14.55 -4.38 -4.56
N PRO A 24 -15.40 -3.33 -4.45
CA PRO A 24 -16.84 -3.48 -4.61
C PRO A 24 -17.25 -4.01 -5.99
N GLN A 25 -18.26 -4.88 -6.02
CA GLN A 25 -18.73 -5.55 -7.24
C GLN A 25 -19.17 -4.58 -8.34
N TRP A 26 -19.91 -3.51 -7.99
CA TRP A 26 -20.37 -2.53 -8.97
C TRP A 26 -19.24 -1.79 -9.71
N ILE A 27 -18.04 -1.72 -9.13
CA ILE A 27 -16.85 -1.17 -9.81
C ILE A 27 -16.32 -2.17 -10.84
N GLN A 28 -16.39 -3.47 -10.55
CA GLN A 28 -16.00 -4.51 -11.51
C GLN A 28 -16.94 -4.56 -12.71
N MET A 29 -18.22 -4.25 -12.50
CA MET A 29 -19.24 -4.25 -13.55
C MET A 29 -19.17 -3.02 -14.49
N LYS A 30 -18.31 -2.03 -14.20
CA LYS A 30 -18.15 -0.86 -15.08
C LYS A 30 -17.47 -1.24 -16.39
N THR A 31 -18.10 -0.92 -17.52
CA THR A 31 -17.55 -1.13 -18.86
C THR A 31 -16.21 -0.40 -19.04
N GLY A 32 -15.23 -1.04 -19.68
CA GLY A 32 -13.90 -0.46 -19.94
C GLY A 32 -12.96 -0.42 -18.73
N ASN A 33 -13.36 -0.98 -17.57
CA ASN A 33 -12.51 -1.00 -16.39
C ASN A 33 -11.49 -2.16 -16.44
N LYS A 34 -10.19 -1.84 -16.34
CA LYS A 34 -9.10 -2.82 -16.28
C LYS A 34 -8.83 -3.34 -14.85
N ILE A 35 -9.41 -2.72 -13.83
CA ILE A 35 -9.14 -3.03 -12.42
C ILE A 35 -9.87 -4.31 -12.01
N ARG A 36 -9.12 -5.38 -11.66
CA ARG A 36 -9.67 -6.68 -11.22
C ARG A 36 -9.63 -6.87 -9.71
N TYR A 37 -8.52 -6.51 -9.07
CA TYR A 37 -8.30 -6.69 -7.64
C TYR A 37 -7.57 -5.49 -7.03
N ASN A 38 -7.64 -5.35 -5.69
CA ASN A 38 -6.93 -4.29 -4.98
C ASN A 38 -5.47 -4.69 -4.78
N SER A 39 -4.57 -4.16 -5.61
CA SER A 39 -3.12 -4.42 -5.55
C SER A 39 -2.47 -3.99 -4.23
N THR A 40 -3.08 -3.02 -3.54
CA THR A 40 -2.55 -2.48 -2.27
C THR A 40 -3.05 -3.22 -1.02
N ARG A 41 -3.85 -4.28 -1.20
CA ARG A 41 -4.35 -5.11 -0.10
C ARG A 41 -3.16 -5.83 0.57
N ARG A 42 -3.16 -5.90 1.90
CA ARG A 42 -2.04 -6.45 2.69
C ARG A 42 -2.53 -7.48 3.70
N HIS A 43 -1.79 -8.58 3.82
CA HIS A 43 -1.96 -9.51 4.94
C HIS A 43 -1.01 -9.15 6.09
N TRP A 44 -1.51 -9.19 7.33
CA TRP A 44 -0.78 -8.67 8.48
C TRP A 44 0.46 -9.49 8.86
N ARG A 45 0.49 -10.80 8.57
CA ARG A 45 1.66 -11.66 8.82
C ARG A 45 2.75 -11.54 7.77
N ARG A 46 2.42 -11.12 6.54
CA ARG A 46 3.40 -11.11 5.43
C ARG A 46 4.15 -9.79 5.30
N THR A 47 3.52 -8.68 5.66
CA THR A 47 4.12 -7.35 5.53
C THR A 47 3.71 -6.56 6.76
N HIS A 48 4.63 -5.85 7.43
CA HIS A 48 4.29 -5.09 8.63
C HIS A 48 3.95 -3.62 8.30
N LEU A 49 3.20 -2.97 9.18
CA LEU A 49 3.02 -1.52 9.09
C LEU A 49 4.29 -0.87 9.65
N GLY A 50 5.03 -0.17 8.79
CA GLY A 50 6.15 0.66 9.21
C GLY A 50 5.64 1.82 10.05
N LEU A 51 5.46 1.60 11.35
CA LEU A 51 5.13 2.62 12.34
C LEU A 51 6.42 3.29 12.83
N LYS A 52 7.34 3.61 11.92
CA LYS A 52 8.41 4.55 12.26
C LYS A 52 7.73 5.90 12.40
N GLY A 53 7.91 6.55 13.55
CA GLY A 53 7.31 7.85 13.83
C GLY A 53 7.46 8.76 12.60
N ALA A 54 6.42 9.51 12.29
CA ALA A 54 6.50 10.59 11.33
C ALA A 54 7.45 11.68 11.87
N SER A 55 8.75 11.40 11.92
CA SER A 55 9.78 12.42 11.87
C SER A 55 9.92 12.78 10.41
N ALA A 56 9.55 14.01 10.08
CA ALA A 56 9.88 14.62 8.80
C ALA A 56 11.41 14.70 8.68
N ARG A 57 12.03 13.67 8.11
CA ARG A 57 13.39 13.58 7.56
C ARG A 57 13.62 12.10 7.24
N GLU A 58 14.21 11.82 6.07
CA GLU A 58 14.48 10.48 5.52
C GLU A 58 13.31 9.79 4.79
N VAL A 59 12.81 10.45 3.74
CA VAL A 59 12.40 9.72 2.52
C VAL A 59 12.89 10.47 1.28
N ALA A 60 14.20 10.72 1.25
CA ALA A 60 14.97 10.93 0.03
C ALA A 60 16.07 9.86 0.07
N HIS A 61 16.32 9.18 -1.05
CA HIS A 61 17.11 7.94 -1.19
C HIS A 61 16.34 6.73 -0.61
N VAL A 62 15.69 5.86 -1.39
CA VAL A 62 16.20 5.14 -2.56
C VAL A 62 15.04 4.91 -3.54
N PHE A 63 14.92 5.78 -4.52
CA PHE A 63 14.29 5.48 -5.81
C PHE A 63 15.45 5.10 -6.73
N VAL A 64 15.61 3.82 -7.03
CA VAL A 64 16.44 3.37 -8.17
C VAL A 64 15.49 3.18 -9.35
N PRO A 65 15.49 4.08 -10.36
CA PRO A 65 14.83 3.82 -11.62
C PRO A 65 15.76 3.04 -12.56
N CYS A 66 15.27 1.86 -12.95
CA CYS A 66 15.32 1.21 -14.27
C CYS A 66 16.58 1.24 -15.17
N GLY A 67 16.95 0.03 -15.62
CA GLY A 67 17.61 -0.27 -16.91
C GLY A 67 18.41 -1.58 -16.81
N GLY A 68 18.25 -2.62 -17.63
CA GLY A 68 17.38 -2.93 -18.76
C GLY A 68 17.81 -4.33 -19.22
N HIS A 69 16.87 -5.27 -19.38
CA HIS A 69 17.15 -6.58 -20.00
C HIS A 69 17.35 -6.36 -21.52
N LEU A 70 18.57 -6.54 -21.99
CA LEU A 70 18.85 -6.91 -23.37
C LEU A 70 18.36 -8.35 -23.57
N LEU A 71 17.57 -8.62 -24.62
CA LEU A 71 17.66 -9.79 -25.50
C LEU A 71 16.63 -9.69 -26.65
N ALA A 72 17.17 -9.46 -27.85
CA ALA A 72 16.93 -10.14 -29.13
C ALA A 72 15.55 -10.17 -29.84
N SER A 73 15.65 -9.98 -31.17
CA SER A 73 14.86 -10.57 -32.28
C SER A 73 13.54 -9.91 -32.69
N HIS A 74 13.55 -9.08 -33.75
CA HIS A 74 13.30 -9.46 -35.15
C HIS A 74 13.57 -8.27 -36.07
#